data_AF-A0A7C0U3H2-F1
#
_entry.id   AF-A0A7C0U3H2-F1
#
_cell.length_a   1.000
_cell.length_b   1.000
_cell.length_c   1.000
_cell.angle_alpha   90.00
_cell.angle_beta   90.00
_cell.angle_gamma   90.00
#
_symmetry.space_group_name_H-M   'P 1'
#
loop_
_entity.id
_entity.type
_entity.pdbx_description
1 polymer ?
#
loop_
_entity_poly.entity_id
_entity_poly.type
_entity_poly.pdbx_seq_one_letter_code
_entity_poly.pdbx_strand_id
1 'polypeptide(L)'
;MLEQLKRSDLFAAIGIVVILMVMIIPIPPFLMDILLTFSISFSLIILLVAMYILKPLEFSVFPSILLVATLFRLSLNIASTRLILLHGNEGPTAAGQVIRAFGQFVVGGNYVVGFIVFLILVVINFVVITKGAGRIAEVAARFTLDAMPGKQMSIDADLNSGLIDEAEARRRRELISKEADFYGAMDGASKFVRGDAIAGIIITLINIVGGLIIGVLQQGMSLSKAAKTYTILTVGDGLVSQIPALIVSTAAGIIVSRAASESNLGQDMAKQLFNYPRAVFTAAFIVFCFGFLPGLPHIPFLLLGLAIGGLGYVVMQAQQRMEEETMAEVPLEEEEEITEVPPLDPIGLEIGYRLIRLVDTSQGGDLLERIKLLRKKYAQEMGFILPPVRIRDNLQLSPNAYSILIKGIE
;
A
#
# COMPACT_ATOMS: atom_id res chain seq x y z
N MET A 1 -7.75 31.97 9.65
CA MET A 1 -6.74 30.92 9.38
C MET A 1 -5.57 30.97 10.37
N LEU A 2 -4.86 32.10 10.53
CA LEU A 2 -3.75 32.23 11.50
C LEU A 2 -4.14 32.01 12.97
N GLU A 3 -5.34 32.43 13.40
CA GLU A 3 -5.85 32.13 14.75
C GLU A 3 -6.22 30.64 14.94
N GLN A 4 -6.72 29.97 13.91
CA GLN A 4 -7.02 28.52 13.97
C GLN A 4 -5.75 27.68 14.04
N LEU A 5 -4.69 28.08 13.34
CA LEU A 5 -3.37 27.44 13.41
C LEU A 5 -2.73 27.59 14.81
N LYS A 6 -2.74 28.81 15.39
CA LYS A 6 -2.28 29.03 16.78
C LYS A 6 -3.05 28.21 17.81
N ARG A 7 -4.35 28.00 17.58
CA ARG A 7 -5.19 27.14 18.44
C ARG A 7 -4.78 25.67 18.30
N SER A 8 -4.48 25.21 17.09
CA SER A 8 -4.07 23.82 16.82
C SER A 8 -2.77 23.44 17.52
N ASP A 9 -1.74 24.29 17.43
CA ASP A 9 -0.45 24.03 18.10
C ASP A 9 -0.61 24.02 19.63
N LEU A 10 -1.44 24.92 20.16
CA LEU A 10 -1.78 24.95 21.57
C LEU A 10 -2.51 23.67 22.02
N PHE A 11 -3.46 23.17 21.22
CA PHE A 11 -4.15 21.90 21.51
C PHE A 11 -3.18 20.70 21.51
N ALA A 12 -2.25 20.65 20.56
CA ALA A 12 -1.23 19.60 20.53
C ALA A 12 -0.31 19.65 21.76
N ALA A 13 0.17 20.85 22.12
CA ALA A 13 1.00 21.04 23.31
C ALA A 13 0.27 20.67 24.61
N ILE A 14 -0.98 21.12 24.76
CA ILE A 14 -1.84 20.75 25.91
C ILE A 14 -2.05 19.23 25.93
N GLY A 15 -2.30 18.60 24.78
CA GLY A 15 -2.46 17.15 24.68
C GLY A 15 -1.23 16.40 25.21
N ILE A 16 -0.03 16.81 24.81
CA ILE A 16 1.23 16.21 25.29
C ILE A 16 1.37 16.41 26.81
N VAL A 17 1.07 17.60 27.33
CA VAL A 17 1.11 17.86 28.78
C VAL A 17 0.11 16.98 29.52
N VAL A 18 -1.10 16.78 29.00
CA VAL A 18 -2.10 15.89 29.59
C VAL A 18 -1.60 14.45 29.62
N ILE A 19 -0.96 13.96 28.55
CA ILE A 19 -0.32 12.63 28.50
C ILE A 19 0.73 12.49 29.61
N LEU A 20 1.57 13.50 29.82
CA LEU A 20 2.57 13.48 30.89
C LEU A 20 1.93 13.55 32.28
N MET A 21 0.84 14.31 32.45
CA MET A 21 0.11 14.39 33.72
C MET A 21 -0.56 13.07 34.09
N VAL A 22 -1.09 12.34 33.10
CA VAL A 22 -1.66 10.99 33.27
C VAL A 22 -0.64 10.04 33.92
N MET A 23 0.64 10.20 33.63
CA MET A 23 1.72 9.38 34.21
C MET A 23 1.97 9.69 35.70
N ILE A 24 1.75 10.92 36.14
CA ILE A 24 2.11 11.40 37.48
C ILE A 24 0.90 11.32 38.42
N ILE A 25 -0.27 11.72 37.96
CA ILE A 25 -1.49 11.88 38.75
C ILE A 25 -2.24 10.55 38.84
N PRO A 26 -2.72 10.14 40.03
CA PRO A 26 -3.55 8.94 40.15
C PRO A 26 -4.88 9.12 39.40
N ILE A 27 -5.19 8.18 38.51
CA ILE A 27 -6.38 8.20 37.66
C ILE A 27 -7.44 7.25 38.22
N PRO A 28 -8.71 7.68 38.32
CA PRO A 28 -9.77 6.79 38.75
C PRO A 28 -10.05 5.70 37.68
N PRO A 29 -10.47 4.48 38.08
CA PRO A 29 -10.71 3.36 37.15
C PRO A 29 -11.62 3.70 35.97
N PHE A 30 -12.64 4.53 36.20
CA PHE A 30 -13.55 4.97 35.14
C PHE A 30 -12.86 5.78 34.04
N LEU A 31 -11.97 6.71 34.42
CA LEU A 31 -11.23 7.52 33.45
C LEU A 31 -10.17 6.66 32.73
N MET A 32 -9.60 5.67 33.42
CA MET A 32 -8.73 4.67 32.79
C MET A 32 -9.46 3.92 31.67
N ASP A 33 -10.69 3.44 31.93
CA ASP A 33 -11.50 2.77 30.91
C ASP A 33 -11.76 3.65 29.68
N ILE A 34 -12.06 4.94 29.88
CA ILE A 34 -12.22 5.91 28.80
C ILE A 34 -10.93 6.06 27.99
N LEU A 35 -9.80 6.26 28.67
CA LEU A 35 -8.52 6.51 27.99
C LEU A 35 -8.01 5.27 27.24
N LEU A 36 -8.19 4.06 27.79
CA LEU A 36 -7.85 2.81 27.13
C LEU A 36 -8.75 2.57 25.91
N THR A 37 -10.06 2.82 26.04
CA THR A 37 -11.00 2.72 24.92
C THR A 37 -10.63 3.72 23.82
N PHE A 38 -10.32 4.97 24.20
CA PHE A 38 -9.86 5.98 23.27
C PHE A 38 -8.57 5.55 22.55
N SER A 39 -7.60 4.95 23.27
CA SER A 39 -6.37 4.41 22.68
C SER A 39 -6.67 3.38 21.59
N ILE A 40 -7.55 2.40 21.87
CA ILE A 40 -7.96 1.38 20.89
C ILE A 40 -8.66 2.02 19.69
N SER A 41 -9.65 2.89 19.92
CA SER A 41 -10.38 3.57 18.85
C SER A 41 -9.46 4.43 17.99
N PHE A 42 -8.52 5.15 18.61
CA PHE A 42 -7.56 6.00 17.91
C PHE A 42 -6.61 5.16 17.03
N SER A 43 -6.11 4.04 17.54
CA SER A 43 -5.33 3.09 16.74
C SER A 43 -6.11 2.54 15.56
N LEU A 44 -7.39 2.18 15.74
CA LEU A 44 -8.24 1.72 14.64
C LEU A 44 -8.43 2.79 13.56
N ILE A 45 -8.67 4.04 13.96
CA ILE A 45 -8.76 5.16 13.03
C ILE A 45 -7.45 5.29 12.24
N ILE A 46 -6.30 5.23 12.91
CA ILE A 46 -4.99 5.27 12.27
C ILE A 46 -4.84 4.16 11.22
N LEU A 47 -5.22 2.92 11.55
CA LEU A 47 -5.16 1.79 10.62
C LEU A 47 -6.09 1.99 9.41
N LEU A 48 -7.32 2.43 9.64
CA LEU A 48 -8.27 2.67 8.55
C LEU A 48 -7.78 3.77 7.63
N VAL A 49 -7.28 4.89 8.18
CA VAL A 49 -6.66 5.96 7.38
C VAL A 49 -5.49 5.41 6.56
N ALA A 50 -4.60 4.63 7.17
CA ALA A 50 -3.48 3.99 6.48
C ALA A 50 -3.91 3.10 5.29
N MET A 51 -5.06 2.41 5.42
CA MET A 51 -5.61 1.59 4.34
C MET A 51 -6.23 2.41 3.20
N TYR A 52 -6.78 3.60 3.51
CA TYR A 52 -7.54 4.42 2.55
C TYR A 52 -6.73 5.49 1.81
N ILE A 53 -5.61 5.97 2.36
CA ILE A 53 -4.74 6.92 1.63
C ILE A 53 -4.32 6.32 0.28
N LEU A 54 -3.85 7.10 -0.70
CA LEU A 54 -3.30 6.57 -1.96
C LEU A 54 -1.78 6.63 -1.96
N LYS A 55 -1.24 7.77 -1.54
CA LYS A 55 0.20 8.01 -1.45
C LYS A 55 0.64 8.18 0.00
N PRO A 56 1.81 7.64 0.41
CA PRO A 56 2.30 7.81 1.79
C PRO A 56 2.37 9.27 2.25
N LEU A 57 2.73 10.18 1.33
CA LEU A 57 2.84 11.62 1.60
C LEU A 57 1.50 12.32 1.90
N GLU A 58 0.36 11.73 1.55
CA GLU A 58 -0.96 12.27 1.93
C GLU A 58 -1.17 12.24 3.45
N PHE A 59 -0.45 11.34 4.15
CA PHE A 59 -0.44 11.26 5.59
C PHE A 59 0.92 11.60 6.19
N SER A 60 1.51 12.71 5.76
CA SER A 60 2.85 13.15 6.17
C SER A 60 3.04 13.36 7.68
N VAL A 61 1.96 13.61 8.43
CA VAL A 61 1.96 13.79 9.90
C VAL A 61 2.00 12.44 10.66
N PHE A 62 1.88 11.32 9.95
CA PHE A 62 1.85 9.98 10.53
C PHE A 62 3.01 9.67 11.51
N PRO A 63 4.29 9.97 11.21
CA PRO A 63 5.39 9.71 12.14
C PRO A 63 5.22 10.44 13.49
N SER A 64 4.73 11.68 13.47
CA SER A 64 4.46 12.46 14.68
C SER A 64 3.28 11.89 15.46
N ILE A 65 2.22 11.44 14.78
CA ILE A 65 1.08 10.76 15.40
C ILE A 65 1.52 9.46 16.06
N LEU A 66 2.40 8.68 15.43
CA LEU A 66 2.97 7.47 16.03
C LEU A 66 3.69 7.77 17.34
N LEU A 67 4.50 8.83 17.37
CA LEU A 67 5.23 9.22 18.57
C LEU A 67 4.27 9.61 19.71
N VAL A 68 3.28 10.44 19.43
CA VAL A 68 2.27 10.86 20.43
C VAL A 68 1.42 9.68 20.89
N ALA A 69 0.97 8.82 19.98
CA ALA A 69 0.21 7.62 20.31
C ALA A 69 1.02 6.66 21.20
N THR A 70 2.31 6.51 20.91
CA THR A 70 3.23 5.68 21.70
C THR A 70 3.44 6.26 23.10
N LEU A 71 3.67 7.58 23.21
CA LEU A 71 3.78 8.27 24.50
C LEU A 71 2.49 8.15 25.31
N PHE A 72 1.33 8.30 24.66
CA PHE A 72 0.04 8.11 25.30
C PHE A 72 -0.09 6.68 25.85
N ARG A 73 0.21 5.66 25.05
CA ARG A 73 0.19 4.26 25.48
C ARG A 73 1.14 3.99 26.65
N LEU A 74 2.37 4.50 26.61
CA LEU A 74 3.32 4.39 27.72
C LEU A 74 2.77 5.04 29.00
N SER A 75 2.14 6.22 28.89
CA SER A 75 1.52 6.90 30.04
C SER A 75 0.39 6.07 30.65
N LEU A 76 -0.44 5.44 29.81
CA LEU A 76 -1.52 4.56 30.26
C LEU A 76 -1.00 3.31 30.93
N ASN A 77 0.05 2.68 30.39
CA ASN A 77 0.70 1.52 31.01
C ASN A 77 1.23 1.84 32.42
N ILE A 78 1.85 3.02 32.59
CA ILE A 78 2.35 3.44 33.90
C ILE A 78 1.20 3.70 34.88
N ALA A 79 0.15 4.37 34.41
CA ALA A 79 -1.01 4.69 35.22
C ALA A 79 -1.83 3.43 35.60
N SER A 80 -2.00 2.47 34.67
CA SER A 80 -2.68 1.20 34.91
C SER A 80 -1.87 0.30 35.84
N THR A 81 -0.55 0.21 35.67
CA THR A 81 0.36 -0.47 36.61
C THR A 81 0.20 0.06 38.02
N ARG A 82 0.20 1.39 38.21
CA ARG A 82 0.01 1.99 39.53
C ARG A 82 -1.35 1.58 40.12
N LEU A 83 -2.40 1.60 39.31
CA LEU A 83 -3.75 1.23 39.75
C LEU A 83 -3.83 -0.25 40.15
N ILE A 84 -3.22 -1.14 39.38
CA ILE A 84 -3.11 -2.58 39.66
C ILE A 84 -2.34 -2.84 40.95
N LEU A 85 -1.17 -2.21 41.13
CA LEU A 85 -0.33 -2.45 42.29
C LEU A 85 -0.94 -1.89 43.58
N LEU A 86 -1.59 -0.72 43.53
CA LEU A 86 -2.17 -0.06 44.70
C LEU A 86 -3.52 -0.66 45.11
N HIS A 87 -4.41 -0.95 44.15
CA HIS A 87 -5.79 -1.34 44.43
C HIS A 87 -6.11 -2.80 44.03
N GLY A 88 -5.14 -3.55 43.49
CA GLY A 88 -5.38 -4.93 43.02
C GLY A 88 -5.88 -5.90 44.11
N ASN A 89 -5.67 -5.58 45.39
CA ASN A 89 -6.23 -6.31 46.53
C ASN A 89 -7.77 -6.21 46.64
N GLU A 90 -8.37 -5.13 46.14
CA GLU A 90 -9.82 -4.90 46.14
C GLU A 90 -10.56 -5.80 45.13
N GLY A 91 -9.82 -6.45 44.24
CA GLY A 91 -10.32 -7.46 43.32
C GLY A 91 -10.11 -7.10 41.84
N PRO A 92 -10.64 -7.92 40.92
CA PRO A 92 -10.37 -7.79 39.48
C PRO A 92 -11.02 -6.55 38.82
N THR A 93 -11.85 -5.77 39.53
CA THR A 93 -12.41 -4.50 39.04
C THR A 93 -11.57 -3.29 39.38
N ALA A 94 -10.55 -3.44 40.23
CA ALA A 94 -9.76 -2.33 40.76
C ALA A 94 -9.05 -1.52 39.68
N ALA A 95 -8.66 -2.16 38.57
CA ALA A 95 -7.93 -1.52 37.48
C ALA A 95 -8.82 -0.95 36.36
N GLY A 96 -10.14 -1.08 36.46
CA GLY A 96 -11.09 -0.73 35.40
C GLY A 96 -11.81 -1.94 34.80
N GLN A 97 -12.94 -1.69 34.17
CA GLN A 97 -13.79 -2.71 33.56
C GLN A 97 -13.19 -3.25 32.26
N VAL A 98 -12.51 -2.41 31.49
CA VAL A 98 -11.88 -2.80 30.22
C VAL A 98 -10.77 -3.83 30.49
N ILE A 99 -9.84 -3.51 31.39
CA ILE A 99 -8.76 -4.42 31.80
C ILE A 99 -9.33 -5.75 32.31
N ARG A 100 -10.37 -5.69 33.15
CA ARG A 100 -11.04 -6.89 33.65
C ARG A 100 -11.63 -7.73 32.51
N ALA A 101 -12.34 -7.11 31.57
CA ALA A 101 -13.01 -7.81 30.49
C ALA A 101 -12.01 -8.56 29.60
N PHE A 102 -10.91 -7.90 29.19
CA PHE A 102 -9.86 -8.53 28.42
C PHE A 102 -9.12 -9.63 29.19
N GLY A 103 -8.84 -9.40 30.48
CA GLY A 103 -8.22 -10.41 31.34
C GLY A 103 -9.09 -11.67 31.48
N GLN A 104 -10.40 -11.49 31.71
CA GLN A 104 -11.34 -12.61 31.83
C GLN A 104 -11.55 -13.34 30.51
N PHE A 105 -11.58 -12.62 29.38
CA PHE A 105 -11.71 -13.20 28.05
C PHE A 105 -10.60 -14.20 27.72
N VAL A 106 -9.34 -13.86 28.01
CA VAL A 106 -8.19 -14.74 27.73
C VAL A 106 -8.00 -15.82 28.78
N VAL A 107 -8.31 -15.52 30.05
CA VAL A 107 -8.14 -16.49 31.13
C VAL A 107 -9.19 -17.60 31.09
N GLY A 108 -10.40 -17.36 30.59
CA GLY A 108 -11.40 -18.41 30.34
C GLY A 108 -11.74 -19.29 31.56
N GLY A 109 -11.48 -18.79 32.78
CA GLY A 109 -11.63 -19.52 34.04
C GLY A 109 -10.39 -20.29 34.52
N ASN A 110 -9.36 -20.49 33.68
CA ASN A 110 -8.09 -21.12 34.05
C ASN A 110 -6.92 -20.14 33.91
N TYR A 111 -6.47 -19.59 35.04
CA TYR A 111 -5.42 -18.56 35.07
C TYR A 111 -4.06 -19.06 34.57
N VAL A 112 -3.76 -20.37 34.67
CA VAL A 112 -2.52 -20.94 34.13
C VAL A 112 -2.57 -20.94 32.60
N VAL A 113 -3.68 -21.42 32.03
CA VAL A 113 -3.89 -21.41 30.56
C VAL A 113 -3.89 -19.98 30.03
N GLY A 114 -4.61 -19.07 30.70
CA GLY A 114 -4.64 -17.65 30.34
C GLY A 114 -3.25 -17.02 30.35
N PHE A 115 -2.42 -17.34 31.34
CA PHE A 115 -1.04 -16.87 31.40
C PHE A 115 -0.18 -17.40 30.25
N ILE A 116 -0.32 -18.68 29.90
CA ILE A 116 0.41 -19.28 28.75
C ILE A 116 -0.03 -18.62 27.44
N VAL A 117 -1.33 -18.47 27.20
CA VAL A 117 -1.87 -17.82 25.99
C VAL A 117 -1.38 -16.37 25.90
N PHE A 118 -1.41 -15.65 27.02
CA PHE A 118 -0.87 -14.29 27.10
C PHE A 118 0.62 -14.23 26.75
N LEU A 119 1.44 -15.15 27.27
CA LEU A 119 2.86 -15.19 26.97
C LEU A 119 3.12 -15.44 25.48
N ILE A 120 2.32 -16.33 24.85
CA ILE A 120 2.37 -16.55 23.40
C ILE A 120 2.02 -15.27 22.64
N LEU A 121 0.97 -14.56 23.04
CA LEU A 121 0.56 -13.30 22.41
C LEU A 121 1.63 -12.22 22.53
N VAL A 122 2.24 -12.07 23.71
CA VAL A 122 3.38 -11.16 23.94
C VAL A 122 4.54 -11.50 23.00
N VAL A 123 4.90 -12.78 22.90
CA VAL A 123 6.00 -13.24 22.04
C VAL A 123 5.69 -12.97 20.57
N ILE A 124 4.50 -13.31 20.08
CA ILE A 124 4.09 -13.04 18.70
C ILE A 124 4.10 -11.54 18.42
N ASN A 125 3.52 -10.73 19.30
CA ASN A 125 3.48 -9.28 19.15
C ASN A 125 4.88 -8.67 19.07
N PHE A 126 5.81 -9.09 19.92
CA PHE A 126 7.15 -8.52 19.92
C PHE A 126 8.05 -9.09 18.82
N VAL A 127 8.17 -10.42 18.75
CA VAL A 127 9.14 -11.12 17.89
C VAL A 127 8.73 -11.10 16.43
N VAL A 128 7.44 -11.26 16.15
CA VAL A 128 6.94 -11.34 14.78
C VAL A 128 6.49 -9.96 14.30
N ILE A 129 5.57 -9.34 15.03
CA ILE A 129 4.88 -8.14 14.53
C ILE A 129 5.76 -6.89 14.68
N THR A 130 6.15 -6.55 15.91
CA THR A 130 6.90 -5.30 16.18
C THR A 130 8.28 -5.32 15.54
N LYS A 131 9.04 -6.41 15.70
CA LYS A 131 10.33 -6.57 15.02
C LYS A 131 10.20 -6.66 13.50
N GLY A 132 9.16 -7.32 12.99
CA GLY A 132 8.90 -7.43 11.55
C GLY A 132 8.58 -6.08 10.93
N ALA A 133 7.60 -5.37 11.48
CA ALA A 133 7.20 -4.03 11.05
C ALA A 133 8.38 -3.04 11.14
N GLY A 134 9.16 -3.08 12.23
CA GLY A 134 10.34 -2.23 12.37
C GLY A 134 11.40 -2.49 11.30
N ARG A 135 11.65 -3.76 10.94
CA ARG A 135 12.57 -4.10 9.85
C ARG A 135 12.06 -3.65 8.49
N ILE A 136 10.77 -3.85 8.21
CA ILE A 136 10.16 -3.38 6.96
C ILE A 136 10.30 -1.87 6.86
N ALA A 137 10.01 -1.15 7.95
CA ALA A 137 10.11 0.30 7.99
C ALA A 137 11.55 0.81 7.82
N GLU A 138 12.51 0.24 8.53
CA GLU A 138 13.94 0.58 8.45
C GLU A 138 14.49 0.37 7.03
N VAL A 139 14.21 -0.81 6.44
CA VAL A 139 14.73 -1.19 5.13
C VAL A 139 14.11 -0.33 4.02
N ALA A 140 12.80 -0.13 4.05
CA ALA A 140 12.11 0.68 3.05
C ALA A 140 12.50 2.17 3.17
N ALA A 141 12.62 2.71 4.39
CA ALA A 141 13.08 4.07 4.60
C ALA A 141 14.51 4.24 4.06
N ARG A 142 15.41 3.31 4.39
CA ARG A 142 16.80 3.36 3.92
C ARG A 142 16.90 3.29 2.40
N PHE A 143 16.26 2.32 1.75
CA PHE A 143 16.31 2.23 0.29
C PHE A 143 15.68 3.43 -0.41
N THR A 144 14.60 3.99 0.16
CA THR A 144 13.96 5.19 -0.40
C THR A 144 14.85 6.43 -0.24
N LEU A 145 15.53 6.57 0.91
CA LEU A 145 16.50 7.63 1.15
C LEU A 145 17.74 7.51 0.27
N ASP A 146 18.29 6.31 0.11
CA ASP A 146 19.45 6.03 -0.75
C ASP A 146 19.13 6.31 -2.24
N ALA A 147 17.86 6.23 -2.65
CA ALA A 147 17.41 6.56 -4.00
C ALA A 147 17.23 8.07 -4.26
N MET A 148 17.28 8.94 -3.24
CA MET A 148 17.01 10.38 -3.39
C MET A 148 18.00 11.11 -4.31
N PRO A 149 19.33 10.88 -4.24
CA PRO A 149 20.26 11.49 -5.18
C PRO A 149 19.97 11.11 -6.63
N GLY A 150 19.55 9.86 -6.88
CA GLY A 150 19.13 9.40 -8.20
C GLY A 150 17.90 10.15 -8.72
N LYS A 151 16.88 10.31 -7.88
CA LYS A 151 15.70 11.12 -8.21
C LYS A 151 16.06 12.59 -8.47
N GLN A 152 16.95 13.19 -7.67
CA GLN A 152 17.42 14.57 -7.89
C GLN A 152 18.18 14.72 -9.20
N MET A 153 19.13 13.81 -9.49
CA MET A 153 19.87 13.79 -10.75
C MET A 153 18.94 13.62 -11.96
N SER A 154 17.86 12.83 -11.85
CA SER A 154 16.88 12.70 -12.92
C SER A 154 16.13 14.01 -13.20
N ILE A 155 15.81 14.80 -12.16
CA ILE A 155 15.20 16.13 -12.33
C ILE A 155 16.18 17.08 -13.02
N ASP A 156 17.46 17.03 -12.63
CA ASP A 156 18.49 17.88 -13.24
C ASP A 156 18.70 17.52 -14.71
N ALA A 157 18.67 16.23 -15.06
CA ALA A 157 18.73 15.75 -16.43
C ALA A 157 17.50 16.18 -17.25
N ASP A 158 16.29 16.06 -16.69
CA ASP A 158 15.04 16.49 -17.34
C ASP A 158 15.02 18.01 -17.57
N LEU A 159 15.50 18.81 -16.60
CA LEU A 159 15.61 20.26 -16.71
C LEU A 159 16.65 20.66 -17.78
N ASN A 160 17.83 20.03 -17.76
CA ASN A 160 18.90 20.31 -18.71
C ASN A 160 18.55 19.87 -20.14
N SER A 161 17.70 18.85 -20.31
CA SER A 161 17.19 18.40 -21.60
C SER A 161 15.98 19.19 -22.09
N GLY A 162 15.44 20.09 -21.27
CA GLY A 162 14.28 20.92 -21.60
C GLY A 162 12.93 20.18 -21.54
N LEU A 163 12.88 18.99 -20.94
CA LEU A 163 11.63 18.23 -20.74
C LEU A 163 10.72 18.87 -19.68
N ILE A 164 11.30 19.58 -18.71
CA ILE A 164 10.59 20.30 -17.65
C ILE A 164 11.13 21.73 -17.50
N ASP A 165 10.32 22.62 -16.92
CA ASP A 165 10.72 23.99 -16.58
C ASP A 165 11.29 24.11 -15.15
N GLU A 166 11.82 25.28 -14.79
CA GLU A 166 12.36 25.52 -13.44
C GLU A 166 11.29 25.40 -12.34
N ALA A 167 10.04 25.77 -12.64
CA ALA A 167 8.96 25.75 -11.67
C ALA A 167 8.59 24.31 -11.29
N GLU A 168 8.46 23.43 -12.28
CA GLU A 168 8.20 22.00 -12.11
C GLU A 168 9.41 21.30 -11.48
N ALA A 169 10.64 21.63 -11.89
CA ALA A 169 11.85 21.12 -11.25
C ALA A 169 11.89 21.46 -9.75
N ARG A 170 11.55 22.71 -9.39
CA ARG A 170 11.46 23.14 -7.98
C ARG A 170 10.37 22.38 -7.22
N ARG A 171 9.19 22.21 -7.81
CA ARG A 171 8.07 21.45 -7.21
C ARG A 171 8.45 19.99 -6.97
N ARG A 172 9.08 19.33 -7.94
CA ARG A 172 9.53 17.93 -7.80
C ARG A 172 10.63 17.79 -6.74
N ARG A 173 11.57 18.73 -6.65
CA ARG A 173 12.59 18.75 -5.57
C ARG A 173 11.94 18.92 -4.19
N GLU A 174 10.93 19.76 -4.06
CA GLU A 174 10.19 19.91 -2.80
C GLU A 174 9.46 18.61 -2.40
N LEU A 175 8.86 17.90 -3.36
CA LEU A 175 8.25 16.59 -3.11
C LEU A 175 9.28 15.55 -2.65
N ILE A 176 10.45 15.49 -3.29
CA ILE A 176 11.58 14.64 -2.87
C ILE A 176 12.03 14.98 -1.45
N SER A 177 12.12 16.28 -1.11
CA SER A 177 12.47 16.71 0.24
C SER A 177 11.46 16.22 1.28
N LYS A 178 10.16 16.39 1.00
CA LYS A 178 9.08 15.89 1.88
C LYS A 178 9.10 14.38 2.04
N GLU A 179 9.42 13.66 0.96
CA GLU A 179 9.60 12.21 0.98
C GLU A 179 10.78 11.82 1.89
N ALA A 180 11.91 12.50 1.77
CA ALA A 180 13.08 12.27 2.61
C ALA A 180 12.79 12.53 4.10
N ASP A 181 12.15 13.66 4.40
CA ASP A 181 11.76 14.02 5.77
C ASP A 181 10.78 12.99 6.36
N PHE A 182 9.80 12.54 5.56
CA PHE A 182 8.83 11.53 5.98
C PHE A 182 9.49 10.18 6.31
N TYR A 183 10.30 9.63 5.40
CA TYR A 183 10.95 8.34 5.63
C TYR A 183 12.03 8.41 6.72
N GLY A 184 12.74 9.55 6.84
CA GLY A 184 13.66 9.80 7.95
C GLY A 184 12.96 9.83 9.31
N ALA A 185 11.83 10.54 9.40
CA ALA A 185 11.01 10.56 10.62
C ALA A 185 10.39 9.19 10.92
N MET A 186 9.99 8.42 9.90
CA MET A 186 9.44 7.07 10.05
C MET A 186 10.46 6.07 10.62
N ASP A 187 11.72 6.10 10.19
CA ASP A 187 12.78 5.25 10.78
C ASP A 187 12.95 5.56 12.27
N GLY A 188 12.96 6.85 12.64
CA GLY A 188 12.98 7.28 14.04
C GLY A 188 11.77 6.79 14.83
N ALA A 189 10.55 7.06 14.34
CA ALA A 189 9.30 6.67 15.02
C ALA A 189 9.18 5.15 15.20
N SER A 190 9.64 4.35 14.22
CA SER A 190 9.62 2.89 14.29
C SER A 190 10.51 2.33 15.41
N LYS A 191 11.65 2.99 15.70
CA LYS A 191 12.50 2.64 16.84
C LYS A 191 11.83 2.95 18.18
N PHE A 192 11.03 4.01 18.27
CA PHE A 192 10.21 4.30 19.46
C PHE A 192 9.14 3.24 19.71
N VAL A 193 8.43 2.79 18.67
CA VAL A 193 7.43 1.71 18.79
C VAL A 193 8.08 0.41 19.27
N ARG A 194 9.28 0.08 18.78
CA ARG A 194 10.05 -1.06 19.29
C ARG A 194 10.44 -0.90 20.76
N GLY A 195 10.84 0.30 21.17
CA GLY A 195 11.15 0.61 22.57
C GLY A 195 9.95 0.44 23.49
N ASP A 196 8.77 0.88 23.05
CA ASP A 196 7.50 0.72 23.78
C ASP A 196 7.13 -0.76 23.97
N ALA A 197 7.28 -1.60 22.95
CA ALA A 197 6.99 -3.02 23.08
C ALA A 197 7.92 -3.72 24.12
N ILE A 198 9.20 -3.31 24.19
CA ILE A 198 10.12 -3.78 25.24
C ILE A 198 9.65 -3.29 26.63
N ALA A 199 9.29 -2.01 26.73
CA ALA A 199 8.78 -1.45 27.97
C ALA A 199 7.51 -2.17 28.45
N GLY A 200 6.58 -2.49 27.55
CA GLY A 200 5.36 -3.24 27.87
C GLY A 200 5.63 -4.63 28.46
N ILE A 201 6.64 -5.36 27.93
CA ILE A 201 7.08 -6.64 28.49
C ILE A 201 7.64 -6.46 29.91
N ILE A 202 8.48 -5.45 30.11
CA ILE A 202 9.08 -5.15 31.42
C ILE A 202 7.98 -4.77 32.43
N ILE A 203 7.05 -3.91 32.04
CA ILE A 203 5.92 -3.47 32.86
C ILE A 203 5.05 -4.66 33.26
N THR A 204 4.76 -5.56 32.32
CA THR A 204 4.04 -6.81 32.60
C THR A 204 4.75 -7.65 33.66
N LEU A 205 6.08 -7.82 33.54
CA LEU A 205 6.86 -8.56 34.51
C LEU A 205 6.83 -7.90 35.90
N ILE A 206 6.94 -6.57 35.95
CA ILE A 206 6.84 -5.77 37.18
C ILE A 206 5.45 -5.92 37.81
N ASN A 207 4.38 -5.90 37.02
CA ASN A 207 3.01 -6.07 37.51
C ASN A 207 2.79 -7.45 38.16
N ILE A 208 3.31 -8.52 37.55
CA ILE A 208 3.20 -9.87 38.11
C ILE A 208 4.01 -9.98 39.40
N VAL A 209 5.31 -9.66 39.35
CA VAL A 209 6.22 -9.85 40.48
C VAL A 209 5.90 -8.88 41.62
N GLY A 210 5.78 -7.60 41.30
CA GLY A 210 5.42 -6.55 42.26
C GLY A 210 4.03 -6.76 42.84
N GLY A 211 3.06 -7.16 42.03
CA GLY A 211 1.70 -7.46 42.48
C GLY A 211 1.64 -8.63 43.45
N LEU A 212 2.38 -9.71 43.18
CA LEU A 212 2.50 -10.84 44.12
C LEU A 212 3.17 -10.43 45.44
N ILE A 213 4.25 -9.66 45.39
CA ILE A 213 4.96 -9.18 46.57
C ILE A 213 4.05 -8.29 47.43
N ILE A 214 3.41 -7.29 46.83
CA ILE A 214 2.49 -6.37 47.54
C ILE A 214 1.28 -7.14 48.06
N GLY A 215 0.67 -7.99 47.23
CA GLY A 215 -0.50 -8.78 47.60
C GLY A 215 -0.26 -9.69 48.80
N VAL A 216 0.86 -10.41 48.82
CA VAL A 216 1.17 -11.37 49.89
C VAL A 216 1.79 -10.71 51.11
N LEU A 217 2.81 -9.87 50.93
CA LEU A 217 3.60 -9.33 52.05
C LEU A 217 2.99 -8.08 52.69
N GLN A 218 2.31 -7.22 51.91
CA GLN A 218 1.75 -5.97 52.44
C GLN A 218 0.24 -6.05 52.68
N GLN A 219 -0.50 -6.68 51.77
CA GLN A 219 -1.97 -6.74 51.79
C GLN A 219 -2.53 -8.01 52.46
N GLY A 220 -1.66 -8.91 52.93
CA GLY A 220 -2.05 -10.12 53.67
C GLY A 220 -2.88 -11.13 52.88
N MET A 221 -2.86 -11.07 51.54
CA MET A 221 -3.58 -12.02 50.69
C MET A 221 -2.89 -13.38 50.70
N SER A 222 -3.68 -14.46 50.59
CA SER A 222 -3.10 -15.78 50.33
C SER A 222 -2.40 -15.80 48.97
N LEU A 223 -1.29 -16.54 48.85
CA LEU A 223 -0.52 -16.65 47.61
C LEU A 223 -1.40 -17.01 46.40
N SER A 224 -2.35 -17.93 46.59
CA SER A 224 -3.30 -18.33 45.55
C SER A 224 -4.23 -17.18 45.12
N LYS A 225 -4.77 -16.42 46.07
CA LYS A 225 -5.68 -15.29 45.78
C LYS A 225 -4.92 -14.13 45.13
N ALA A 226 -3.71 -13.83 45.61
CA ALA A 226 -2.83 -12.83 45.02
C ALA A 226 -2.47 -13.22 43.57
N ALA A 227 -1.99 -14.45 43.35
CA ALA A 227 -1.68 -14.95 42.01
C ALA A 227 -2.90 -14.85 41.07
N LYS A 228 -4.07 -15.31 41.50
CA LYS A 228 -5.27 -15.23 40.67
C LYS A 228 -5.63 -13.79 40.29
N THR A 229 -5.61 -12.87 41.25
CA THR A 229 -6.07 -11.49 41.02
C THR A 229 -5.07 -10.70 40.19
N TYR A 230 -3.80 -10.69 40.59
CA TYR A 230 -2.76 -9.95 39.89
C TYR A 230 -2.44 -10.55 38.51
N THR A 231 -2.53 -11.87 38.32
CA THR A 231 -2.39 -12.46 36.98
C THR A 231 -3.53 -12.03 36.06
N ILE A 232 -4.79 -12.06 36.51
CA ILE A 232 -5.92 -11.61 35.66
C ILE A 232 -5.78 -10.14 35.28
N LEU A 233 -5.46 -9.28 36.26
CA LEU A 233 -5.28 -7.85 36.02
C LEU A 233 -4.10 -7.57 35.09
N THR A 234 -2.97 -8.26 35.28
CA THR A 234 -1.77 -8.05 34.47
C THR A 234 -1.94 -8.59 33.04
N VAL A 235 -2.55 -9.76 32.88
CA VAL A 235 -2.87 -10.31 31.55
C VAL A 235 -3.84 -9.38 30.84
N GLY A 236 -4.89 -8.91 31.53
CA GLY A 236 -5.83 -7.95 30.97
C GLY A 236 -5.17 -6.64 30.51
N ASP A 237 -4.35 -6.04 31.37
CA ASP A 237 -3.61 -4.81 31.09
C ASP A 237 -2.67 -5.00 29.89
N GLY A 238 -1.88 -6.06 29.90
CA GLY A 238 -0.97 -6.37 28.80
C GLY A 238 -1.68 -6.56 27.46
N LEU A 239 -2.86 -7.20 27.45
CA LEU A 239 -3.66 -7.38 26.22
C LEU A 239 -4.25 -6.07 25.72
N VAL A 240 -4.86 -5.29 26.60
CA VAL A 240 -5.46 -3.99 26.25
C VAL A 240 -4.40 -3.06 25.67
N SER A 241 -3.17 -3.10 26.18
CA SER A 241 -2.07 -2.28 25.69
C SER A 241 -1.40 -2.81 24.42
N GLN A 242 -1.49 -4.11 24.15
CA GLN A 242 -0.93 -4.75 22.95
C GLN A 242 -1.79 -4.56 21.71
N ILE A 243 -3.12 -4.53 21.84
CA ILE A 243 -4.03 -4.38 20.68
C ILE A 243 -3.77 -3.07 19.92
N PRO A 244 -3.75 -1.88 20.57
CA PRO A 244 -3.36 -0.62 19.94
C PRO A 244 -1.97 -0.68 19.31
N ALA A 245 -1.00 -1.35 19.97
CA ALA A 245 0.38 -1.50 19.50
C ALA A 245 0.45 -2.25 18.17
N LEU A 246 -0.28 -3.38 18.10
CA LEU A 246 -0.37 -4.24 16.94
C LEU A 246 -1.00 -3.47 15.78
N ILE A 247 -2.14 -2.84 16.03
CA ILE A 247 -2.88 -2.07 15.02
C ILE A 247 -2.00 -0.96 14.44
N VAL A 248 -1.31 -0.20 15.29
CA VAL A 248 -0.42 0.89 14.87
C VAL A 248 0.82 0.38 14.14
N SER A 249 1.42 -0.72 14.59
CA SER A 249 2.56 -1.35 13.90
C SER A 249 2.17 -1.87 12.52
N THR A 250 0.97 -2.45 12.39
CA THR A 250 0.41 -2.87 11.11
C THR A 250 0.15 -1.68 10.20
N ALA A 251 -0.44 -0.59 10.72
CA ALA A 251 -0.66 0.65 9.97
C ALA A 251 0.65 1.23 9.44
N ALA A 252 1.71 1.26 10.28
CA ALA A 252 3.03 1.70 9.87
C ALA A 252 3.64 0.80 8.80
N GLY A 253 3.49 -0.52 8.95
CA GLY A 253 3.89 -1.49 7.94
C GLY A 253 3.20 -1.25 6.60
N ILE A 254 1.88 -1.04 6.61
CA ILE A 254 1.08 -0.76 5.39
C ILE A 254 1.54 0.54 4.72
N ILE A 255 1.71 1.63 5.48
CA ILE A 255 2.10 2.93 4.91
C ILE A 255 3.48 2.85 4.27
N VAL A 256 4.41 2.14 4.89
CA VAL A 256 5.80 2.06 4.40
C VAL A 256 5.97 1.02 3.30
N SER A 257 5.22 -0.08 3.32
CA SER A 257 5.25 -1.08 2.24
C SER A 257 4.51 -0.64 0.99
N ARG A 258 3.77 0.46 1.05
CA ARG A 258 3.04 1.00 -0.07
C ARG A 258 3.99 1.58 -1.11
N ALA A 259 4.22 0.82 -2.17
CA ALA A 259 4.73 1.37 -3.42
C ALA A 259 3.74 2.43 -3.94
N ALA A 260 4.19 3.36 -4.76
CA ALA A 260 3.33 4.39 -5.37
C ALA A 260 2.27 3.74 -6.28
N SER A 261 1.21 3.18 -5.70
CA SER A 261 0.04 2.66 -6.40
C SER A 261 -1.03 3.75 -6.49
N GLU A 262 -1.78 3.74 -7.59
CA GLU A 262 -2.83 4.73 -7.85
C GLU A 262 -4.17 4.35 -7.19
N SER A 263 -4.28 3.13 -6.64
CA SER A 263 -5.49 2.60 -5.99
C SER A 263 -5.29 2.34 -4.49
N ASN A 264 -6.41 2.15 -3.77
CA ASN A 264 -6.36 1.74 -2.36
C ASN A 264 -5.97 0.25 -2.22
N LEU A 265 -5.44 -0.12 -1.06
CA LEU A 265 -4.90 -1.46 -0.80
C LEU A 265 -5.93 -2.57 -1.07
N GLY A 266 -7.19 -2.35 -0.69
CA GLY A 266 -8.26 -3.33 -0.90
C GLY A 266 -8.54 -3.60 -2.37
N GLN A 267 -8.55 -2.55 -3.20
CA GLN A 267 -8.71 -2.69 -4.65
C GLN A 267 -7.49 -3.36 -5.28
N ASP A 268 -6.27 -3.01 -4.86
CA ASP A 268 -5.05 -3.63 -5.38
C ASP A 268 -5.01 -5.13 -5.05
N MET A 269 -5.29 -5.50 -3.80
CA MET A 269 -5.36 -6.90 -3.38
C MET A 269 -6.47 -7.66 -4.12
N ALA A 270 -7.65 -7.07 -4.28
CA ALA A 270 -8.74 -7.69 -5.02
C ALA A 270 -8.36 -7.88 -6.50
N LYS A 271 -7.90 -6.83 -7.18
CA LYS A 271 -7.47 -6.91 -8.59
C LYS A 271 -6.36 -7.95 -8.76
N GLN A 272 -5.33 -7.94 -7.93
CA GLN A 272 -4.19 -8.86 -8.08
C GLN A 272 -4.55 -10.32 -7.76
N LEU A 273 -5.34 -10.57 -6.73
CA LEU A 273 -5.71 -11.94 -6.34
C LEU A 273 -6.73 -12.54 -7.31
N PHE A 274 -7.68 -11.73 -7.78
CA PHE A 274 -8.77 -12.17 -8.64
C PHE A 274 -8.43 -12.11 -10.14
N ASN A 275 -7.34 -11.45 -10.55
CA ASN A 275 -6.86 -11.47 -11.93
C ASN A 275 -6.32 -12.83 -12.40
N TYR A 276 -6.24 -13.83 -11.51
CA TYR A 276 -5.82 -15.19 -11.87
C TYR A 276 -6.91 -16.23 -11.56
N PRO A 277 -8.02 -16.29 -12.32
CA PRO A 277 -9.14 -17.20 -12.07
C PRO A 277 -8.71 -18.67 -11.94
N ARG A 278 -7.75 -19.11 -12.75
CA ARG A 278 -7.20 -20.48 -12.69
C ARG A 278 -6.60 -20.82 -11.33
N ALA A 279 -5.89 -19.88 -10.71
CA ALA A 279 -5.32 -20.08 -9.37
C ALA A 279 -6.42 -20.17 -8.31
N VAL A 280 -7.45 -19.32 -8.41
CA VAL A 280 -8.61 -19.33 -7.50
C VAL A 280 -9.37 -20.65 -7.58
N PHE A 281 -9.66 -21.16 -8.79
CA PHE A 281 -10.32 -22.46 -8.96
C PHE A 281 -9.46 -23.64 -8.48
N THR A 282 -8.15 -23.58 -8.71
CA THR A 282 -7.22 -24.60 -8.22
C THR A 282 -7.22 -24.64 -6.68
N ALA A 283 -7.18 -23.48 -6.03
CA ALA A 283 -7.27 -23.37 -4.58
C ALA A 283 -8.63 -23.87 -4.06
N ALA A 284 -9.74 -23.47 -4.70
CA ALA A 284 -11.08 -23.94 -4.36
C ALA A 284 -11.18 -25.48 -4.41
N PHE A 285 -10.64 -26.10 -5.45
CA PHE A 285 -10.61 -27.55 -5.62
C PHE A 285 -9.80 -28.23 -4.52
N ILE A 286 -8.59 -27.75 -4.21
CA ILE A 286 -7.75 -28.32 -3.14
C ILE A 286 -8.45 -28.22 -1.78
N VAL A 287 -9.02 -27.06 -1.45
CA VAL A 287 -9.76 -26.83 -0.19
C VAL A 287 -10.99 -27.76 -0.12
N PHE A 288 -11.70 -27.94 -1.22
CA PHE A 288 -12.83 -28.86 -1.32
C PHE A 288 -12.40 -30.33 -1.12
N CYS A 289 -11.26 -30.74 -1.69
CA CYS A 289 -10.68 -32.08 -1.50
C CYS A 289 -10.29 -32.34 -0.03
N PHE A 290 -9.74 -31.35 0.68
CA PHE A 290 -9.51 -31.46 2.13
C PHE A 290 -10.80 -31.69 2.92
N GLY A 291 -11.93 -31.23 2.39
CA GLY A 291 -13.25 -31.52 2.92
C GLY A 291 -13.63 -33.00 2.94
N PHE A 292 -12.91 -33.88 2.22
CA PHE A 292 -13.14 -35.34 2.26
C PHE A 292 -12.09 -36.10 3.08
N LEU A 293 -11.05 -35.43 3.60
CA LEU A 293 -10.03 -36.08 4.40
C LEU A 293 -10.60 -36.45 5.79
N PRO A 294 -10.50 -37.72 6.22
CA PRO A 294 -10.97 -38.14 7.53
C PRO A 294 -10.13 -37.48 8.64
N GLY A 295 -10.79 -36.97 9.68
CA GLY A 295 -10.16 -36.24 10.78
C GLY A 295 -10.16 -34.71 10.65
N LEU A 296 -10.61 -34.17 9.52
CA LEU A 296 -10.83 -32.73 9.33
C LEU A 296 -12.32 -32.37 9.43
N PRO A 297 -12.67 -31.14 9.84
CA PRO A 297 -14.06 -30.69 9.86
C PRO A 297 -14.60 -30.51 8.44
N HIS A 298 -15.30 -31.52 7.93
CA HIS A 298 -15.77 -31.59 6.53
C HIS A 298 -16.59 -30.35 6.10
N ILE A 299 -17.54 -29.90 6.94
CA ILE A 299 -18.47 -28.82 6.59
C ILE A 299 -17.74 -27.49 6.30
N PRO A 300 -16.85 -26.96 7.18
CA PRO A 300 -16.07 -25.76 6.88
C PRO A 300 -15.28 -25.82 5.57
N PHE A 301 -14.60 -26.94 5.28
CA PHE A 301 -13.78 -27.07 4.09
C PHE A 301 -14.61 -27.16 2.80
N LEU A 302 -15.69 -27.94 2.81
CA LEU A 302 -16.59 -28.05 1.65
C LEU A 302 -17.28 -26.71 1.36
N LEU A 303 -17.78 -26.02 2.39
CA LEU A 303 -18.43 -24.72 2.25
C LEU A 303 -17.44 -23.66 1.78
N LEU A 304 -16.23 -23.61 2.35
CA LEU A 304 -15.19 -22.66 1.93
C LEU A 304 -14.73 -22.93 0.49
N GLY A 305 -14.54 -24.21 0.11
CA GLY A 305 -14.19 -24.58 -1.26
C GLY A 305 -15.26 -24.16 -2.27
N LEU A 306 -16.54 -24.39 -1.96
CA LEU A 306 -17.66 -23.92 -2.78
C LEU A 306 -17.75 -22.39 -2.83
N ALA A 307 -17.53 -21.70 -1.71
CA ALA A 307 -17.57 -20.24 -1.65
C ALA A 307 -16.44 -19.61 -2.51
N ILE A 308 -15.22 -20.12 -2.41
CA ILE A 308 -14.08 -19.65 -3.22
C ILE A 308 -14.32 -19.94 -4.70
N GLY A 309 -14.82 -21.14 -5.03
CA GLY A 309 -15.15 -21.51 -6.41
C GLY A 309 -16.27 -20.64 -7.00
N GLY A 310 -17.31 -20.36 -6.22
CA GLY A 310 -18.40 -19.46 -6.60
C GLY A 310 -17.93 -18.03 -6.81
N LEU A 311 -17.08 -17.51 -5.91
CA LEU A 311 -16.50 -16.18 -6.05
C LEU A 311 -15.58 -16.08 -7.28
N GLY A 312 -14.78 -17.11 -7.54
CA GLY A 312 -13.96 -17.22 -8.75
C GLY A 312 -14.78 -17.22 -10.04
N TYR A 313 -15.96 -17.87 -10.03
CA TYR A 313 -16.88 -17.86 -11.17
C TYR A 313 -17.47 -16.47 -11.44
N VAL A 314 -17.90 -15.75 -10.41
CA VAL A 314 -18.43 -14.38 -10.54
C VAL A 314 -17.36 -13.43 -11.09
N VAL A 315 -16.13 -13.53 -10.60
CA VAL A 315 -14.99 -12.73 -11.09
C VAL A 315 -14.70 -13.04 -12.56
N MET A 316 -14.65 -14.32 -12.93
CA MET A 316 -14.37 -14.73 -14.31
C MET A 316 -15.45 -14.20 -15.26
N GLN A 317 -16.72 -14.25 -14.86
CA GLN A 317 -17.82 -13.72 -15.65
C GLN A 317 -17.75 -12.19 -15.78
N ALA A 318 -17.35 -11.48 -14.72
CA ALA A 318 -17.15 -10.03 -14.78
C ALA A 318 -15.99 -9.64 -15.71
N GLN A 319 -14.89 -10.40 -15.71
CA GLN A 319 -13.77 -10.20 -16.63
C GLN A 319 -14.18 -10.46 -18.09
N GLN A 320 -14.88 -11.56 -18.35
CA GLN A 320 -15.37 -11.88 -19.69
C GLN A 320 -16.32 -10.80 -20.22
N ARG A 321 -17.22 -10.26 -19.38
CA ARG A 321 -18.09 -9.14 -19.79
C ARG A 321 -17.31 -7.87 -20.12
N MET A 322 -16.30 -7.52 -19.32
CA MET A 322 -15.44 -6.37 -19.62
C MET A 322 -14.65 -6.57 -20.92
N GLU A 323 -14.16 -7.78 -21.18
CA GLU A 323 -13.49 -8.13 -22.45
C GLU A 323 -14.47 -8.06 -23.63
N GLU A 324 -15.70 -8.58 -23.49
CA GLU A 324 -16.75 -8.50 -24.51
C GLU A 324 -17.17 -7.04 -24.79
N GLU A 325 -17.33 -6.20 -23.77
CA GLU A 325 -17.66 -4.77 -23.92
C GLU A 325 -16.50 -4.01 -24.58
N THR A 326 -15.25 -4.31 -24.22
CA THR A 326 -14.06 -3.67 -24.83
C THR A 326 -13.87 -4.13 -26.29
N MET A 327 -14.18 -5.40 -26.60
CA MET A 327 -14.17 -5.93 -27.98
C MET A 327 -15.36 -5.45 -28.81
N ALA A 328 -16.51 -5.14 -28.19
CA ALA A 328 -17.67 -4.57 -28.87
C ALA A 328 -17.54 -3.06 -29.15
N GLU A 329 -16.70 -2.35 -28.39
CA GLU A 329 -16.32 -0.95 -28.66
C GLU A 329 -15.21 -0.79 -29.69
N VAL A 330 -14.47 -1.85 -30.02
CA VAL A 330 -13.76 -1.88 -31.31
C VAL A 330 -14.87 -1.92 -32.35
N PRO A 331 -14.99 -0.91 -33.25
CA PRO A 331 -15.91 -1.04 -34.36
C PRO A 331 -15.57 -2.37 -35.01
N LEU A 332 -16.57 -3.24 -35.18
CA LEU A 332 -16.54 -4.12 -36.33
C LEU A 332 -16.26 -3.16 -37.49
N GLU A 333 -15.01 -3.13 -37.97
CA GLU A 333 -14.79 -2.87 -39.37
C GLU A 333 -15.74 -3.87 -40.01
N GLU A 334 -16.89 -3.36 -40.46
CA GLU A 334 -17.63 -4.00 -41.52
C GLU A 334 -16.52 -4.47 -42.46
N GLU A 335 -16.50 -5.76 -42.77
CA GLU A 335 -15.88 -6.17 -44.02
C GLU A 335 -16.56 -5.27 -45.05
N GLU A 336 -15.93 -4.14 -45.37
CA GLU A 336 -16.26 -3.34 -46.52
C GLU A 336 -16.15 -4.37 -47.62
N GLU A 337 -17.31 -4.84 -48.10
CA GLU A 337 -17.40 -5.41 -49.44
C GLU A 337 -16.55 -4.48 -50.27
N ILE A 338 -15.40 -4.99 -50.75
CA ILE A 338 -14.46 -4.25 -51.59
C ILE A 338 -15.22 -3.97 -52.89
N THR A 339 -16.09 -2.97 -52.85
CA THR A 339 -17.01 -2.57 -53.92
C THR A 339 -16.30 -1.57 -54.81
N GLU A 340 -15.28 -0.90 -54.31
CA GLU A 340 -14.43 -0.01 -55.09
C GLU A 340 -12.97 -0.47 -55.03
N VAL A 341 -12.60 -1.32 -56.00
CA VAL A 341 -11.18 -1.47 -56.35
C VAL A 341 -10.69 -0.09 -56.79
N PRO A 342 -9.74 0.55 -56.09
CA PRO A 342 -9.23 1.85 -56.50
C PRO A 342 -8.67 1.72 -57.93
N PRO A 343 -8.96 2.67 -58.83
CA PRO A 343 -8.43 2.60 -60.19
C PRO A 343 -6.90 2.54 -60.14
N LEU A 344 -6.33 1.54 -60.84
CA LEU A 344 -4.88 1.36 -60.94
C LEU A 344 -4.24 2.65 -61.43
N ASP A 345 -3.23 3.14 -60.70
CA ASP A 345 -2.45 4.29 -61.12
C ASP A 345 -1.78 3.96 -62.48
N PRO A 346 -1.92 4.81 -63.52
CA PRO A 346 -1.40 4.49 -64.85
C PRO A 346 0.12 4.28 -64.86
N ILE A 347 0.85 5.04 -64.03
CA ILE A 347 2.29 4.92 -63.80
C ILE A 347 2.57 5.12 -62.31
N GLY A 348 3.18 4.12 -61.68
CA GLY A 348 3.70 4.15 -60.32
C GLY A 348 5.23 4.12 -60.30
N LEU A 349 5.84 4.80 -59.35
CA LEU A 349 7.26 4.70 -59.04
C LEU A 349 7.39 4.33 -57.57
N GLU A 350 7.80 3.09 -57.30
CA GLU A 350 8.09 2.63 -55.96
C GLU A 350 9.57 2.78 -55.65
N ILE A 351 9.88 3.25 -54.45
CA ILE A 351 11.25 3.50 -54.04
C ILE A 351 11.56 2.87 -52.68
N GLY A 352 12.77 2.32 -52.56
CA GLY A 352 13.33 1.91 -51.29
C GLY A 352 13.64 3.11 -50.39
N TYR A 353 13.67 2.88 -49.07
CA TYR A 353 13.71 3.96 -48.08
C TYR A 353 14.92 4.91 -48.18
N ARG A 354 16.07 4.50 -48.75
CA ARG A 354 17.23 5.40 -48.92
C ARG A 354 17.04 6.40 -50.06
N LEU A 355 16.13 6.11 -51.00
CA LEU A 355 15.85 6.96 -52.15
C LEU A 355 14.79 8.03 -51.84
N ILE A 356 14.12 7.97 -50.68
CA ILE A 356 13.14 8.98 -50.24
C ILE A 356 13.74 10.40 -50.24
N ARG A 357 15.04 10.51 -49.91
CA ARG A 357 15.76 11.80 -49.91
C ARG A 357 15.82 12.46 -51.29
N LEU A 358 15.69 11.71 -52.38
CA LEU A 358 15.67 12.23 -53.74
C LEU A 358 14.31 12.81 -54.13
N VAL A 359 13.26 12.48 -53.38
CA VAL A 359 11.87 12.90 -53.62
C VAL A 359 11.50 14.11 -52.76
N ASP A 360 12.02 14.16 -51.52
CA ASP A 360 11.74 15.25 -50.59
C ASP A 360 12.48 16.54 -50.98
N THR A 361 11.72 17.53 -51.46
CA THR A 361 12.21 18.86 -51.83
C THR A 361 12.84 19.60 -50.65
N SER A 362 12.42 19.29 -49.41
CA SER A 362 12.96 19.91 -48.19
C SER A 362 14.39 19.43 -47.89
N GLN A 363 14.77 18.26 -48.42
CA GLN A 363 16.09 17.65 -48.29
C GLN A 363 16.98 17.86 -49.53
N GLY A 364 16.56 18.70 -50.47
CA GLY A 364 17.29 18.96 -51.72
C GLY A 364 17.04 17.93 -52.82
N GLY A 365 15.98 17.12 -52.72
CA GLY A 365 15.55 16.19 -53.77
C GLY A 365 14.96 16.91 -54.98
N ASP A 366 15.31 16.47 -56.19
CA ASP A 366 14.89 17.08 -57.46
C ASP A 366 14.02 16.15 -58.34
N LEU A 367 13.65 14.95 -57.83
CA LEU A 367 12.98 13.92 -58.65
C LEU A 367 11.61 14.36 -59.18
N LEU A 368 10.82 15.05 -58.35
CA LEU A 368 9.50 15.57 -58.75
C LEU A 368 9.61 16.59 -59.91
N GLU A 369 10.62 17.45 -59.86
CA GLU A 369 10.88 18.44 -60.89
C GLU A 369 11.36 17.78 -62.19
N ARG A 370 12.26 16.78 -62.08
CA ARG A 370 12.72 15.99 -63.22
C ARG A 370 11.59 15.25 -63.92
N ILE A 371 10.67 14.63 -63.18
CA ILE A 371 9.49 13.94 -63.76
C ILE A 371 8.60 14.94 -64.50
N LYS A 372 8.39 16.14 -63.93
CA LYS A 372 7.60 17.20 -64.56
C LYS A 372 8.24 17.69 -65.86
N LEU A 373 9.56 17.87 -65.89
CA LEU A 373 10.32 18.24 -67.09
C LEU A 373 10.29 17.14 -68.15
N LEU A 374 10.46 15.89 -67.74
CA LEU A 374 10.41 14.73 -68.62
C LEU A 374 9.04 14.60 -69.29
N ARG A 375 7.95 14.78 -68.53
CA ARG A 375 6.59 14.78 -69.08
C ARG A 375 6.38 15.88 -70.11
N LYS A 376 6.92 17.09 -69.88
CA LYS A 376 6.83 18.21 -70.83
C LYS A 376 7.62 17.94 -72.10
N LYS A 377 8.81 17.36 -71.97
CA LYS A 377 9.66 16.97 -73.11
C LYS A 377 8.98 15.89 -73.97
N TYR A 378 8.49 14.82 -73.33
CA TYR A 378 7.77 13.76 -74.04
C TYR A 378 6.49 14.23 -74.73
N ALA A 379 5.76 15.17 -74.12
CA ALA A 379 4.59 15.77 -74.77
C ALA A 379 4.93 16.53 -76.06
N GLN A 380 6.09 17.18 -76.11
CA GLN A 380 6.57 17.91 -77.29
C GLN A 380 7.14 16.98 -78.37
N GLU A 381 7.84 15.91 -77.97
CA GLU A 381 8.49 14.97 -78.91
C GLU A 381 7.52 13.94 -79.48
N MET A 382 6.60 13.41 -78.66
CA MET A 382 5.73 12.28 -79.03
C MET A 382 4.27 12.67 -79.30
N GLY A 383 3.89 13.93 -79.06
CA GLY A 383 2.56 14.46 -79.35
C GLY A 383 1.45 14.00 -78.39
N PHE A 384 1.77 13.37 -77.25
CA PHE A 384 0.80 12.99 -76.21
C PHE A 384 1.33 13.28 -74.80
N ILE A 385 0.43 13.58 -73.87
CA ILE A 385 0.78 13.91 -72.47
C ILE A 385 0.84 12.62 -71.64
N LEU A 386 1.99 12.34 -71.03
CA LEU A 386 2.15 11.22 -70.09
C LEU A 386 1.19 11.39 -68.88
N PRO A 387 0.53 10.33 -68.40
CA PRO A 387 -0.22 10.37 -67.14
C PRO A 387 0.63 10.85 -65.94
N PRO A 388 0.02 11.31 -64.84
CA PRO A 388 0.76 11.61 -63.62
C PRO A 388 1.45 10.34 -63.08
N VAL A 389 2.71 10.48 -62.66
CA VAL A 389 3.48 9.40 -62.02
C VAL A 389 3.25 9.50 -60.52
N ARG A 390 2.70 8.45 -59.92
CA ARG A 390 2.51 8.40 -58.46
C ARG A 390 3.72 7.75 -57.80
N ILE A 391 4.32 8.47 -56.86
CA ILE A 391 5.50 7.98 -56.13
C ILE A 391 5.04 7.40 -54.79
N ARG A 392 5.49 6.20 -54.45
CA ARG A 392 5.21 5.54 -53.17
C ARG A 392 6.49 4.94 -52.60
N ASP A 393 6.64 4.94 -51.29
CA ASP A 393 7.66 4.16 -50.62
C ASP A 393 7.22 2.69 -50.53
N ASN A 394 8.15 1.78 -50.83
CA ASN A 394 7.92 0.35 -50.67
C ASN A 394 9.02 -0.24 -49.78
N LEU A 395 8.63 -0.64 -48.56
CA LEU A 395 9.52 -1.24 -47.57
C LEU A 395 9.98 -2.67 -47.95
N GLN A 396 9.32 -3.31 -48.91
CA GLN A 396 9.71 -4.62 -49.45
C GLN A 396 10.86 -4.51 -50.47
N LEU A 397 11.09 -3.32 -51.05
CA LEU A 397 12.21 -3.09 -51.96
C LEU A 397 13.52 -2.99 -51.18
N SER A 398 14.61 -3.41 -51.83
CA SER A 398 15.96 -3.18 -51.30
C SER A 398 16.21 -1.69 -51.07
N PRO A 399 17.04 -1.29 -50.08
CA PRO A 399 17.20 0.11 -49.67
C PRO A 399 17.46 1.12 -50.80
N ASN A 400 18.22 0.70 -51.82
CA ASN A 400 18.63 1.51 -52.97
C ASN A 400 17.93 1.08 -54.28
N ALA A 401 16.91 0.22 -54.20
CA ALA A 401 16.17 -0.23 -55.37
C ALA A 401 14.96 0.68 -55.62
N TYR A 402 14.54 0.72 -56.89
CA TYR A 402 13.31 1.34 -57.32
C TYR A 402 12.60 0.39 -58.29
N SER A 403 11.28 0.52 -58.38
CA SER A 403 10.44 -0.25 -59.28
C SER A 403 9.48 0.70 -59.99
N ILE A 404 9.23 0.49 -61.29
CA ILE A 404 8.32 1.31 -62.08
C ILE A 404 7.14 0.44 -62.47
N LEU A 405 5.94 0.83 -62.03
CA LEU A 405 4.71 0.10 -62.30
C LEU A 405 3.97 0.79 -63.45
N ILE A 406 3.58 0.06 -64.49
CA ILE A 406 2.65 0.55 -65.51
C ILE A 406 1.33 -0.21 -65.34
N LYS A 407 0.26 0.51 -64.98
CA LYS A 407 -1.03 -0.10 -64.64
C LYS A 407 -0.91 -1.24 -63.61
N GLY A 408 -0.02 -1.07 -62.62
CA GLY A 408 0.20 -2.04 -61.53
C GLY A 408 1.10 -3.24 -61.85
N ILE A 409 1.80 -3.24 -62.99
CA ILE A 409 2.75 -4.30 -63.36
C ILE A 409 4.16 -3.69 -63.49
N GLU A 410 5.15 -4.32 -62.86
CA GLU A 410 6.58 -3.93 -62.87
C GLU A 410 7.27 -4.16 -64.23
#